data_AF-A0A0S3KEK6-F1
#
_entry.id   AF-A0A0S3KEK6-F1
#
_cell.length_a   1.000
_cell.length_b   1.000
_cell.length_c   1.000
_cell.angle_alpha   90.00
_cell.angle_beta   90.00
_cell.angle_gamma   90.00
#
_symmetry.space_group_name_H-M   'P 1'
#
loop_
_entity.id
_entity.type
_entity.pdbx_description
1 polymer ?
#
loop_
_entity_poly.entity_id
_entity_poly.type
_entity_poly.pdbx_seq_one_letter_code
_entity_poly.pdbx_strand_id
1 'polypeptide(L)'
;MRKEFLPEGDSYEIFVKASDKYNQVSDIVSYKLTEVVSFKVRFLNGKDQEIHQDSPLVRALGAKINLTKEPFILEVLEQLNKQYTLIDGPISEEEIEVNKVKPFVEYKFIGRLTFMSLPEALDFGTKYATSDRLRIDNPKVQGEPLVVSDTREDSAGWTLTAKLSKELLNEDGKTSLKDAIRYKNGKKEIFLNDQALPIVRKEMTSYYDISEDWDPTGDGFKLEGSRRTISDALGKYDGEILFELGATP
;
A
#
# COMPACT_ATOMS: atom_id res chain seq x y z
N MET A 1 51.52 -14.47 -18.15
CA MET A 1 51.11 -15.13 -16.90
C MET A 1 49.61 -15.35 -16.99
N ARG A 2 49.15 -16.56 -17.35
CA ARG A 2 47.72 -16.87 -17.41
C ARG A 2 47.24 -16.99 -15.96
N LYS A 3 46.29 -16.16 -15.53
CA LYS A 3 45.52 -16.45 -14.31
C LYS A 3 44.70 -17.70 -14.62
N GLU A 4 45.14 -18.85 -14.13
CA GLU A 4 44.30 -20.04 -14.12
C GLU A 4 43.15 -19.75 -13.16
N PHE A 5 41.98 -19.53 -13.73
CA PHE A 5 40.75 -19.47 -12.96
C PHE A 5 40.44 -20.90 -12.51
N LEU A 6 40.13 -21.06 -11.23
CA LEU A 6 39.61 -22.31 -10.67
C LEU A 6 38.40 -22.76 -11.51
N PRO A 7 38.31 -24.05 -11.92
CA PRO A 7 37.14 -24.57 -12.64
C PRO A 7 35.82 -24.28 -11.92
N GLU A 8 34.79 -24.00 -12.71
CA GLU A 8 33.50 -23.52 -12.27
C GLU A 8 32.69 -24.63 -11.58
N GLY A 9 32.16 -24.37 -10.37
CA GLY A 9 31.32 -25.31 -9.63
C GLY A 9 32.00 -26.42 -8.84
N ASP A 10 33.34 -26.46 -8.80
CA ASP A 10 34.07 -27.35 -7.89
C ASP A 10 34.11 -26.77 -6.47
N SER A 11 33.88 -27.63 -5.46
CA SER A 11 34.21 -27.29 -4.08
C SER A 11 35.67 -27.62 -3.83
N TYR A 12 36.46 -26.62 -3.42
CA TYR A 12 37.88 -26.80 -3.19
C TYR A 12 38.15 -27.08 -1.72
N GLU A 13 38.94 -28.11 -1.43
CA GLU A 13 39.47 -28.31 -0.09
C GLU A 13 40.86 -27.69 0.01
N ILE A 14 41.02 -26.77 0.96
CA ILE A 14 42.29 -26.15 1.30
C ILE A 14 42.79 -26.81 2.58
N PHE A 15 43.96 -27.44 2.51
CA PHE A 15 44.62 -28.06 3.65
C PHE A 15 45.69 -27.12 4.21
N VAL A 16 45.56 -26.74 5.48
CA VAL A 16 46.47 -25.83 6.18
C VAL A 16 47.21 -26.62 7.25
N LYS A 17 48.54 -26.47 7.28
CA LYS A 17 49.40 -26.96 8.36
C LYS A 17 50.45 -25.91 8.71
N ALA A 18 50.85 -25.86 9.96
CA ALA A 18 51.92 -24.99 10.43
C ALA A 18 53.14 -25.81 10.83
N SER A 19 54.34 -25.24 10.68
CA SER A 19 55.56 -25.77 11.28
C SER A 19 56.25 -24.71 12.10
N ASP A 20 56.76 -25.06 13.27
CA ASP A 20 57.53 -24.15 14.10
C ASP A 20 59.03 -24.14 13.74
N LYS A 21 59.81 -23.30 14.44
CA LYS A 21 61.26 -23.20 14.26
C LYS A 21 62.05 -24.46 14.67
N TYR A 22 61.39 -25.45 15.27
CA TYR A 22 61.97 -26.71 15.72
C TYR A 22 61.53 -27.89 14.83
N ASN A 23 60.90 -27.62 13.68
CA ASN A 23 60.34 -28.61 12.76
C ASN A 23 59.20 -29.47 13.34
N GLN A 24 58.54 -29.05 14.41
CA GLN A 24 57.27 -29.67 14.79
C GLN A 24 56.17 -29.20 13.84
N VAL A 25 55.35 -30.13 13.35
CA VAL A 25 54.27 -29.87 12.40
C VAL A 25 52.93 -30.03 13.11
N SER A 26 52.02 -29.09 12.91
CA SER A 26 50.65 -29.19 13.42
C SER A 26 49.85 -30.29 12.71
N ASP A 27 48.71 -30.66 13.28
CA ASP A 27 47.69 -31.38 12.52
C ASP A 27 47.25 -30.58 11.30
N ILE A 28 46.77 -31.30 10.28
CA ILE A 28 46.19 -30.70 9.08
C ILE A 28 44.76 -30.27 9.39
N VAL A 29 44.44 -29.01 9.11
CA VAL A 29 43.08 -28.48 9.11
C VAL A 29 42.61 -28.31 7.67
N SER A 30 41.42 -28.84 7.34
CA SER A 30 40.82 -28.65 6.02
C SER A 30 39.74 -27.55 6.05
N TYR A 31 39.69 -26.75 4.99
CA TYR A 31 38.66 -25.75 4.75
C TYR A 31 38.00 -26.02 3.40
N LYS A 32 36.67 -26.04 3.36
CA LYS A 32 35.90 -26.19 2.13
C LYS A 32 35.56 -24.80 1.56
N LEU A 33 36.20 -24.44 0.46
CA LEU A 33 35.84 -23.27 -0.34
C LEU A 33 34.66 -23.63 -1.24
N THR A 34 33.56 -22.89 -1.12
CA THR A 34 32.37 -23.09 -1.95
C THR A 34 32.18 -21.85 -2.80
N GLU A 35 32.03 -22.03 -4.11
CA GLU A 35 31.67 -20.94 -5.00
C GLU A 35 30.24 -20.45 -4.68
N VAL A 36 30.08 -19.13 -4.58
CA VAL A 36 28.80 -18.48 -4.28
C VAL A 36 28.34 -17.60 -5.43
N VAL A 37 27.03 -17.49 -5.61
CA VAL A 37 26.35 -16.61 -6.56
C VAL A 37 25.52 -15.60 -5.79
N SER A 38 25.54 -14.34 -6.23
CA SER A 38 24.58 -13.33 -5.78
C SER A 38 23.30 -13.52 -6.61
N PHE A 39 22.39 -14.34 -6.09
CA PHE A 39 21.10 -14.60 -6.71
C PHE A 39 20.13 -13.46 -6.38
N LYS A 40 19.35 -12.98 -7.34
CA LYS A 40 18.46 -11.83 -7.13
C LYS A 40 16.99 -12.23 -7.21
N VAL A 41 16.16 -11.65 -6.35
CA VAL A 41 14.71 -11.65 -6.56
C VAL A 41 14.30 -10.26 -7.05
N ARG A 42 13.70 -10.22 -8.23
CA ARG A 42 13.24 -8.99 -8.88
C ARG A 42 11.73 -8.88 -8.78
N PHE A 43 11.24 -7.66 -8.59
CA PHE A 43 9.81 -7.36 -8.53
C PHE A 43 9.50 -6.33 -9.61
N LEU A 44 8.78 -6.78 -10.64
CA LEU A 44 8.57 -6.03 -11.87
C LEU A 44 7.09 -5.75 -12.09
N ASN A 45 6.77 -4.64 -12.76
CA ASN A 45 5.41 -4.36 -13.23
C ASN A 45 5.12 -4.97 -14.62
N GLY A 46 3.93 -4.73 -15.18
CA GLY A 46 3.53 -5.25 -16.48
C GLY A 46 4.34 -4.71 -17.67
N LYS A 47 5.18 -3.69 -17.44
CA LYS A 47 6.11 -3.07 -18.41
C LYS A 47 7.57 -3.47 -18.15
N ASP A 48 7.80 -4.51 -17.34
CA ASP A 48 9.12 -5.00 -16.92
C ASP A 48 9.99 -3.94 -16.19
N GLN A 49 9.34 -2.97 -15.53
CA GLN A 49 10.03 -1.96 -14.71
C GLN A 49 10.06 -2.40 -13.24
N GLU A 50 11.18 -2.16 -12.56
CA GLU A 50 11.32 -2.46 -11.13
C GLU A 50 10.34 -1.62 -10.28
N ILE A 51 9.55 -2.30 -9.45
CA ILE A 51 8.62 -1.67 -8.49
C ILE A 51 9.07 -1.80 -7.04
N HIS A 52 10.10 -2.59 -6.80
CA HIS A 52 10.75 -2.73 -5.50
C HIS A 52 12.23 -3.05 -5.72
N GLN A 53 13.07 -2.62 -4.79
CA GLN A 53 14.50 -2.92 -4.83
C GLN A 53 14.74 -4.44 -4.86
N ASP A 54 15.66 -4.87 -5.72
CA ASP A 54 16.14 -6.26 -5.79
C ASP A 54 16.55 -6.79 -4.42
N SER A 55 16.15 -8.03 -4.12
CA SER A 55 16.64 -8.75 -2.93
C SER A 55 17.85 -9.61 -3.29
N PRO A 56 19.07 -9.28 -2.83
CA PRO A 56 20.24 -10.14 -3.04
C PRO A 56 20.25 -11.31 -2.05
N LEU A 57 20.24 -12.53 -2.56
CA LEU A 57 20.47 -13.77 -1.84
C LEU A 57 21.83 -14.34 -2.24
N VAL A 58 22.81 -14.26 -1.34
CA VAL A 58 24.08 -14.95 -1.54
C VAL A 58 23.88 -16.43 -1.21
N ARG A 59 24.14 -17.32 -2.18
CA ARG A 59 23.97 -18.76 -2.05
C ARG A 59 25.09 -19.51 -2.75
N ALA A 60 25.36 -20.74 -2.32
CA ALA A 60 26.30 -21.61 -3.04
C ALA A 60 25.77 -21.92 -4.46
N LEU A 61 26.68 -22.06 -5.43
CA LEU A 61 26.31 -22.55 -6.76
C LEU A 61 25.70 -23.96 -6.66
N GLY A 62 24.60 -24.21 -7.38
CA GLY A 62 23.84 -25.47 -7.33
C GLY A 62 22.97 -25.63 -6.08
N ALA A 63 22.97 -24.66 -5.16
CA ALA A 63 22.05 -24.68 -4.03
C ALA A 63 20.60 -24.58 -4.50
N LYS A 64 19.71 -25.24 -3.77
CA LYS A 64 18.28 -25.17 -3.98
C LYS A 64 17.66 -24.16 -3.01
N ILE A 65 16.89 -23.21 -3.54
CA ILE A 65 16.20 -22.18 -2.75
C ILE A 65 14.70 -22.39 -2.90
N ASN A 66 13.98 -22.42 -1.78
CA ASN A 66 12.54 -22.29 -1.77
C ASN A 66 12.18 -20.86 -1.32
N LEU A 67 11.73 -20.03 -2.25
CA LEU A 67 11.46 -18.61 -2.02
C LEU A 67 10.24 -18.35 -1.14
N THR A 68 9.31 -19.31 -1.03
CA THR A 68 8.15 -19.19 -0.13
C THR A 68 8.54 -19.33 1.34
N LYS A 69 9.80 -19.69 1.62
CA LYS A 69 10.36 -19.80 2.98
C LYS A 69 11.32 -18.67 3.33
N GLU A 70 11.60 -17.75 2.41
CA GLU A 70 12.50 -16.63 2.63
C GLU A 70 11.73 -15.45 3.26
N PRO A 71 11.93 -15.12 4.55
CA PRO A 71 11.06 -14.18 5.27
C PRO A 71 10.99 -12.79 4.64
N PHE A 72 12.13 -12.29 4.14
CA PHE A 72 12.19 -11.00 3.45
C PHE A 72 11.35 -10.99 2.17
N ILE A 73 11.33 -12.09 1.42
CA ILE A 73 10.52 -12.19 0.20
C ILE A 73 9.04 -12.16 0.55
N LEU A 74 8.64 -12.91 1.59
CA LEU A 74 7.25 -12.90 2.07
C LEU A 74 6.80 -11.50 2.51
N GLU A 75 7.66 -10.75 3.21
CA GLU A 75 7.39 -9.38 3.62
C GLU A 75 7.20 -8.45 2.41
N VAL A 76 8.08 -8.52 1.42
CA VAL A 76 7.95 -7.71 0.19
C VAL A 76 6.67 -8.06 -0.57
N LEU A 77 6.35 -9.35 -0.70
CA LEU A 77 5.11 -9.79 -1.35
C LEU A 77 3.87 -9.28 -0.59
N GLU A 78 3.85 -9.34 0.74
CA GLU A 78 2.76 -8.80 1.55
C GLU A 78 2.58 -7.29 1.33
N GLN A 79 3.67 -6.52 1.31
CA GLN A 79 3.63 -5.08 1.06
C GLN A 79 3.12 -4.75 -0.35
N LEU A 80 3.65 -5.43 -1.37
CA LEU A 80 3.25 -5.22 -2.76
C LEU A 80 1.78 -5.60 -3.00
N ASN A 81 1.29 -6.68 -2.37
CA ASN A 81 -0.10 -7.14 -2.51
C ASN A 81 -1.15 -6.12 -2.02
N LYS A 82 -0.74 -5.11 -1.23
CA LYS A 82 -1.62 -4.00 -0.83
C LYS A 82 -1.96 -3.09 -2.01
N GLN A 83 -1.07 -2.96 -3.00
CA GLN A 83 -1.19 -1.98 -4.10
C GLN A 83 -1.10 -2.61 -5.49
N TYR A 84 -0.68 -3.86 -5.58
CA TYR A 84 -0.47 -4.58 -6.83
C TYR A 84 -1.16 -5.94 -6.77
N THR A 85 -1.37 -6.55 -7.94
CA THR A 85 -1.78 -7.94 -8.06
C THR A 85 -0.64 -8.73 -8.66
N LEU A 86 -0.22 -9.80 -7.99
CA LEU A 86 0.75 -10.74 -8.55
C LEU A 86 0.14 -11.47 -9.76
N ILE A 87 0.82 -11.44 -10.90
CA ILE A 87 0.36 -12.08 -12.14
C ILE A 87 1.27 -13.24 -12.60
N ASP A 88 2.55 -13.21 -12.23
CA ASP A 88 3.51 -14.26 -12.57
C ASP A 88 4.66 -14.30 -11.54
N GLY A 89 5.27 -15.47 -11.35
CA GLY A 89 6.39 -15.67 -10.45
C GLY A 89 6.33 -17.01 -9.71
N PRO A 90 7.38 -17.36 -8.95
CA PRO A 90 7.42 -18.59 -8.18
C PRO A 90 6.46 -18.53 -6.99
N ILE A 91 5.29 -19.14 -7.16
CA ILE A 91 4.18 -19.19 -6.17
C ILE A 91 4.06 -20.55 -5.46
N SER A 92 4.84 -21.56 -5.86
CA SER A 92 4.83 -22.91 -5.26
C SER A 92 6.05 -23.12 -4.37
N GLU A 93 6.02 -24.18 -3.55
CA GLU A 93 7.17 -24.63 -2.75
C GLU A 93 8.34 -25.21 -3.59
N GLU A 94 8.33 -24.99 -4.90
CA GLU A 94 9.36 -25.49 -5.80
C GLU A 94 10.72 -24.89 -5.49
N GLU A 95 11.71 -25.78 -5.44
CA GLU A 95 13.09 -25.42 -5.22
C GLU A 95 13.74 -24.97 -6.53
N ILE A 96 14.26 -23.74 -6.53
CA ILE A 96 14.99 -23.16 -7.65
C ILE A 96 16.48 -23.40 -7.45
N GLU A 97 17.14 -23.98 -8.47
CA GLU A 97 18.58 -24.17 -8.46
C GLU A 97 19.33 -22.88 -8.81
N VAL A 98 20.24 -22.49 -7.93
CA VAL A 98 21.11 -21.33 -8.10
C VAL A 98 22.16 -21.63 -9.16
N ASN A 99 22.10 -20.90 -10.26
CA ASN A 99 23.06 -21.00 -11.35
C ASN A 99 23.49 -19.61 -11.85
N LYS A 100 24.54 -19.57 -12.67
CA LYS A 100 25.11 -18.32 -13.20
C LYS A 100 24.45 -17.83 -14.49
N VAL A 101 23.70 -18.69 -15.17
CA VAL A 101 23.04 -18.36 -16.45
C VAL A 101 21.85 -17.43 -16.21
N LYS A 102 21.04 -17.75 -15.20
CA LYS A 102 19.92 -16.93 -14.74
C LYS A 102 20.01 -16.78 -13.22
N PRO A 103 20.89 -15.89 -12.71
CA PRO A 103 21.11 -15.70 -11.27
C PRO A 103 19.99 -14.84 -10.67
N PHE A 104 18.75 -15.02 -11.13
CA PHE A 104 17.61 -14.29 -10.63
C PHE A 104 16.29 -15.01 -10.90
N VAL A 105 15.29 -14.67 -10.11
CA VAL A 105 13.87 -14.87 -10.46
C VAL A 105 13.15 -13.54 -10.52
N GLU A 106 11.99 -13.56 -11.18
CA GLU A 106 11.12 -12.41 -11.33
C GLU A 106 9.74 -12.75 -10.78
N TYR A 107 9.20 -11.82 -9.99
CA TYR A 107 7.78 -11.72 -9.70
C TYR A 107 7.24 -10.56 -10.54
N LYS A 108 6.21 -10.82 -11.34
CA LYS A 108 5.53 -9.81 -12.15
C LYS A 108 4.20 -9.43 -11.53
N PHE A 109 3.92 -8.14 -11.55
CA PHE A 109 2.74 -7.54 -10.96
C PHE A 109 2.02 -6.65 -11.97
N ILE A 110 0.73 -6.44 -11.72
CA ILE A 110 -0.05 -5.38 -12.36
C ILE A 110 -0.53 -4.39 -11.30
N GLY A 111 -0.48 -3.09 -11.63
CA GLY A 111 -0.92 -2.04 -10.74
C GLY A 111 -2.43 -2.06 -10.45
N ARG A 112 -2.82 -1.47 -9.31
CA ARG A 112 -4.21 -1.35 -8.87
C ARG A 112 -4.52 0.08 -8.47
N LEU A 113 -5.81 0.38 -8.52
CA LEU A 113 -6.39 1.52 -7.83
C LEU A 113 -7.02 1.01 -6.52
N THR A 114 -6.55 1.49 -5.38
CA THR A 114 -6.95 0.98 -4.06
C THR A 114 -7.03 2.07 -3.01
N PHE A 115 -7.86 1.84 -2.00
CA PHE A 115 -7.74 2.56 -0.74
C PHE A 115 -6.55 2.00 0.04
N MET A 116 -5.73 2.89 0.58
CA MET A 116 -4.67 2.54 1.53
C MET A 116 -5.17 2.63 2.97
N SER A 117 -6.07 3.57 3.23
CA SER A 117 -6.74 3.75 4.51
C SER A 117 -8.06 4.50 4.33
N LEU A 118 -8.95 4.34 5.29
CA LEU A 118 -10.24 5.01 5.38
C LEU A 118 -10.41 5.57 6.81
N PRO A 119 -11.02 6.75 6.98
CA PRO A 119 -11.45 7.22 8.28
C PRO A 119 -12.46 6.27 8.91
N GLU A 120 -12.35 6.09 10.22
CA GLU A 120 -13.35 5.35 11.00
C GLU A 120 -14.63 6.18 11.15
N ALA A 121 -14.48 7.49 11.38
CA ALA A 121 -15.60 8.41 11.50
C ALA A 121 -15.19 9.86 11.16
N LEU A 122 -16.20 10.66 10.81
CA LEU A 122 -16.12 12.12 10.72
C LEU A 122 -16.96 12.72 11.84
N ASP A 123 -16.30 13.28 12.84
CA ASP A 123 -16.95 13.88 14.00
C ASP A 123 -17.17 15.39 13.78
N PHE A 124 -18.42 15.75 13.52
CA PHE A 124 -18.83 17.15 13.35
C PHE A 124 -18.93 17.90 14.69
N GLY A 125 -18.87 17.20 15.82
CA GLY A 125 -18.90 17.77 17.15
C GLY A 125 -20.26 18.33 17.57
N THR A 126 -20.28 18.97 18.73
CA THR A 126 -21.49 19.50 19.35
C THR A 126 -21.67 20.98 19.03
N LYS A 127 -22.88 21.36 18.60
CA LYS A 127 -23.29 22.76 18.43
C LYS A 127 -24.51 23.07 19.28
N TYR A 128 -24.50 24.25 19.89
CA TYR A 128 -25.65 24.75 20.65
C TYR A 128 -26.66 25.40 19.71
N ALA A 129 -27.95 25.12 19.92
CA ALA A 129 -29.06 25.60 19.10
C ALA A 129 -29.38 27.10 19.28
N THR A 130 -28.42 27.90 19.75
CA THR A 130 -28.52 29.37 19.84
C THR A 130 -28.23 30.05 18.50
N SER A 131 -27.68 29.30 17.53
CA SER A 131 -27.36 29.80 16.20
C SER A 131 -28.51 29.60 15.23
N ASP A 132 -28.85 30.67 14.54
CA ASP A 132 -29.73 30.78 13.38
C ASP A 132 -29.37 29.88 12.19
N ARG A 133 -28.18 29.27 12.19
CA ARG A 133 -27.70 28.34 11.17
C ARG A 133 -26.72 27.37 11.80
N LEU A 134 -26.94 26.08 11.58
CA LEU A 134 -26.00 25.02 11.94
C LEU A 134 -25.05 24.85 10.76
N ARG A 135 -23.80 25.30 10.91
CA ARG A 135 -22.72 25.00 9.97
C ARG A 135 -21.47 24.56 10.71
N ILE A 136 -20.87 23.48 10.23
CA ILE A 136 -19.62 22.92 10.72
C ILE A 136 -18.74 22.71 9.50
N ASP A 137 -17.65 23.46 9.46
CA ASP A 137 -16.78 23.53 8.30
C ASP A 137 -15.57 22.59 8.37
N ASN A 138 -15.33 21.95 9.51
CA ASN A 138 -14.19 21.05 9.65
C ASN A 138 -14.52 19.93 10.65
N PRO A 139 -15.05 18.78 10.19
CA PRO A 139 -15.18 17.62 11.05
C PRO A 139 -13.81 17.11 11.45
N LYS A 140 -13.71 16.56 12.65
CA LYS A 140 -12.53 15.84 13.09
C LYS A 140 -12.52 14.45 12.46
N VAL A 141 -11.44 14.12 11.76
CA VAL A 141 -11.16 12.76 11.28
C VAL A 141 -10.81 11.88 12.47
N GLN A 142 -11.50 10.75 12.62
CA GLN A 142 -11.19 9.73 13.61
C GLN A 142 -10.60 8.49 12.92
N GLY A 143 -9.58 7.90 13.54
CA GLY A 143 -8.81 6.81 12.94
C GLY A 143 -7.78 7.32 11.94
N GLU A 144 -7.58 6.55 10.87
CA GLU A 144 -6.61 6.84 9.80
C GLU A 144 -7.14 7.86 8.78
N PRO A 145 -6.25 8.55 8.04
CA PRO A 145 -6.65 9.44 6.95
C PRO A 145 -7.34 8.70 5.80
N LEU A 146 -8.02 9.46 4.92
CA LEU A 146 -8.56 8.92 3.67
C LEU A 146 -7.49 8.95 2.59
N VAL A 147 -6.94 7.78 2.27
CA VAL A 147 -5.79 7.67 1.38
C VAL A 147 -6.05 6.70 0.23
N VAL A 148 -5.65 7.11 -0.96
CA VAL A 148 -5.72 6.32 -2.20
C VAL A 148 -4.32 6.08 -2.75
N SER A 149 -4.12 4.91 -3.37
CA SER A 149 -2.96 4.64 -4.22
C SER A 149 -3.43 4.18 -5.59
N ASP A 150 -2.86 4.76 -6.65
CA ASP A 150 -3.04 4.32 -8.03
C ASP A 150 -1.68 3.95 -8.62
N THR A 151 -1.43 2.65 -8.81
CA THR A 151 -0.18 2.11 -9.36
C THR A 151 -0.34 1.59 -10.80
N ARG A 152 -1.50 1.81 -11.42
CA ARG A 152 -1.79 1.35 -12.79
C ARG A 152 -0.92 2.09 -13.81
N GLU A 153 -0.36 1.35 -14.75
CA GLU A 153 0.66 1.82 -15.68
C GLU A 153 0.13 2.69 -16.83
N ASP A 154 -1.16 2.57 -17.16
CA ASP A 154 -1.84 3.28 -18.26
C ASP A 154 -3.16 3.91 -17.78
N SER A 155 -3.11 4.62 -16.65
CA SER A 155 -4.27 5.27 -16.05
C SER A 155 -4.39 6.74 -16.45
N ALA A 156 -5.60 7.16 -16.85
CA ALA A 156 -5.96 8.58 -17.04
C ALA A 156 -6.27 9.30 -15.71
N GLY A 157 -6.12 8.61 -14.58
CA GLY A 157 -6.49 9.07 -13.26
C GLY A 157 -7.63 8.29 -12.62
N TRP A 158 -8.12 8.83 -11.52
CA TRP A 158 -9.17 8.22 -10.71
C TRP A 158 -10.17 9.26 -10.20
N THR A 159 -11.36 8.76 -9.92
CA THR A 159 -12.46 9.53 -9.33
C THR A 159 -12.94 8.82 -8.06
N LEU A 160 -13.00 9.58 -6.97
CA LEU A 160 -13.67 9.18 -5.74
C LEU A 160 -15.09 9.73 -5.78
N THR A 161 -16.06 8.85 -5.62
CA THR A 161 -17.45 9.21 -5.38
C THR A 161 -17.81 8.95 -3.92
N ALA A 162 -18.81 9.68 -3.43
CA ALA A 162 -19.40 9.45 -2.12
C ALA A 162 -20.92 9.53 -2.20
N LYS A 163 -21.58 8.74 -1.36
CA LYS A 163 -23.02 8.80 -1.08
C LYS A 163 -23.29 8.54 0.38
N LEU A 164 -24.46 8.95 0.85
CA LEU A 164 -25.00 8.55 2.14
C LEU A 164 -25.71 7.21 1.98
N SER A 165 -25.13 6.12 2.50
CA SER A 165 -25.83 4.83 2.59
C SER A 165 -26.88 4.85 3.71
N LYS A 166 -26.66 5.71 4.71
CA LYS A 166 -27.60 6.03 5.78
C LYS A 166 -27.62 7.55 5.98
N GLU A 167 -28.78 8.18 5.78
CA GLU A 167 -28.97 9.59 6.16
C GLU A 167 -28.64 9.80 7.64
N LEU A 168 -28.23 11.01 8.02
CA LEU A 168 -28.04 11.37 9.43
C LEU A 168 -29.37 11.20 10.19
N LEU A 169 -29.45 10.18 11.03
CA LEU A 169 -30.61 9.81 11.82
C LEU A 169 -30.33 10.14 13.30
N ASN A 170 -31.30 10.75 13.96
CA ASN A 170 -31.22 10.99 15.40
C ASN A 170 -31.28 9.66 16.16
N GLU A 171 -30.70 9.60 17.36
CA GLU A 171 -30.88 8.49 18.31
C GLU A 171 -32.37 8.15 18.59
N ASP A 172 -33.31 9.07 18.37
CA ASP A 172 -34.75 8.82 18.44
C ASP A 172 -35.30 7.87 17.34
N GLY A 173 -34.51 7.60 16.30
CA GLY A 173 -34.84 6.74 15.17
C GLY A 173 -35.91 7.28 14.21
N LYS A 174 -36.33 8.53 14.35
CA LYS A 174 -37.44 9.16 13.62
C LYS A 174 -37.04 10.43 12.89
N THR A 175 -36.13 11.19 13.47
CA THR A 175 -35.76 12.52 12.99
C THR A 175 -34.49 12.42 12.15
N SER A 176 -34.54 12.75 10.85
CA SER A 176 -33.35 12.81 9.99
C SER A 176 -32.93 14.23 9.61
N LEU A 177 -31.62 14.46 9.53
CA LEU A 177 -31.02 15.66 8.95
C LEU A 177 -30.77 15.42 7.46
N LYS A 178 -31.75 15.77 6.64
CA LYS A 178 -31.64 15.71 5.18
C LYS A 178 -30.76 16.82 4.62
N ASP A 179 -30.08 16.52 3.51
CA ASP A 179 -29.24 17.45 2.75
C ASP A 179 -28.16 18.16 3.60
N ALA A 180 -27.78 17.53 4.71
CA ALA A 180 -26.95 18.16 5.73
C ALA A 180 -25.46 17.97 5.46
N ILE A 181 -25.06 16.82 4.92
CA ILE A 181 -23.65 16.55 4.60
C ILE A 181 -23.33 17.05 3.20
N ARG A 182 -22.23 17.79 3.10
CA ARG A 182 -21.70 18.30 1.84
C ARG A 182 -20.22 18.01 1.73
N TYR A 183 -19.74 17.84 0.51
CA TYR A 183 -18.31 17.85 0.21
C TYR A 183 -17.95 19.11 -0.55
N LYS A 184 -16.97 19.87 -0.07
CA LYS A 184 -16.43 21.03 -0.77
C LYS A 184 -15.20 20.61 -1.57
N ASN A 185 -15.19 20.97 -2.86
CA ASN A 185 -14.06 20.82 -3.77
C ASN A 185 -13.87 22.14 -4.53
N GLY A 186 -12.83 22.89 -4.17
CA GLY A 186 -12.58 24.24 -4.60
C GLY A 186 -13.76 25.17 -4.34
N LYS A 187 -14.40 25.63 -5.43
CA LYS A 187 -15.56 26.55 -5.38
C LYS A 187 -16.91 25.83 -5.36
N LYS A 188 -16.93 24.50 -5.50
CA LYS A 188 -18.16 23.71 -5.59
C LYS A 188 -18.45 23.04 -4.25
N GLU A 189 -19.68 23.18 -3.76
CA GLU A 189 -20.22 22.32 -2.71
C GLU A 189 -21.15 21.28 -3.34
N ILE A 190 -20.93 20.02 -3.02
CA ILE A 190 -21.71 18.87 -3.49
C ILE A 190 -22.53 18.38 -2.31
N PHE A 191 -23.85 18.41 -2.43
CA PHE A 191 -24.77 17.88 -1.43
C PHE A 191 -24.80 16.36 -1.54
N LEU A 192 -24.44 15.67 -0.46
CA LEU A 192 -24.47 14.21 -0.46
C LEU A 192 -25.88 13.72 -0.13
N ASN A 193 -26.30 12.71 -0.87
CA ASN A 193 -27.56 11.98 -0.73
C ASN A 193 -27.30 10.51 -1.06
N ASP A 194 -28.34 9.73 -1.36
CA ASP A 194 -28.24 8.31 -1.70
C ASP A 194 -27.59 8.03 -3.07
N GLN A 195 -27.30 9.05 -3.87
CA GLN A 195 -26.62 8.93 -5.15
C GLN A 195 -25.11 9.05 -4.99
N ALA A 196 -24.37 8.19 -5.68
CA ALA A 196 -22.91 8.26 -5.74
C ALA A 196 -22.47 9.47 -6.58
N LEU A 197 -21.99 10.52 -5.90
CA LEU A 197 -21.58 11.76 -6.53
C LEU A 197 -20.06 11.90 -6.53
N PRO A 198 -19.44 12.34 -7.64
CA PRO A 198 -17.99 12.54 -7.70
C PRO A 198 -17.57 13.70 -6.81
N ILE A 199 -16.73 13.41 -5.82
CA ILE A 199 -16.25 14.39 -4.83
C ILE A 199 -14.79 14.79 -5.08
N VAL A 200 -13.96 13.88 -5.61
CA VAL A 200 -12.56 14.14 -5.95
C VAL A 200 -12.22 13.49 -7.28
N ARG A 201 -11.44 14.18 -8.11
CA ARG A 201 -10.84 13.65 -9.34
C ARG A 201 -9.37 14.03 -9.35
N LYS A 202 -8.50 13.08 -9.67
CA LYS A 202 -7.06 13.32 -9.83
C LYS A 202 -6.55 12.65 -11.09
N GLU A 203 -5.76 13.39 -11.86
CA GLU A 203 -5.09 12.92 -13.08
C GLU A 203 -3.65 12.51 -12.74
N MET A 204 -3.50 11.61 -11.75
CA MET A 204 -2.21 11.15 -11.27
C MET A 204 -2.25 9.68 -10.88
N THR A 205 -1.10 9.02 -10.97
CA THR A 205 -0.89 7.61 -10.66
C THR A 205 0.13 7.46 -9.55
N SER A 206 -0.24 7.92 -8.35
CA SER A 206 0.57 7.74 -7.16
C SER A 206 -0.30 7.75 -5.90
N TYR A 207 0.36 7.57 -4.76
CA TYR A 207 -0.22 7.81 -3.44
C TYR A 207 -0.80 9.23 -3.33
N TYR A 208 -1.96 9.35 -2.69
CA TYR A 208 -2.60 10.63 -2.42
C TYR A 208 -3.42 10.56 -1.12
N ASP A 209 -3.11 11.45 -0.16
CA ASP A 209 -3.94 11.69 1.02
C ASP A 209 -5.01 12.74 0.69
N ILE A 210 -6.26 12.31 0.64
CA ILE A 210 -7.41 13.18 0.32
C ILE A 210 -7.77 14.05 1.51
N SER A 211 -7.54 13.55 2.73
CA SER A 211 -7.86 14.26 3.97
C SER A 211 -6.84 15.32 4.37
N GLU A 212 -5.63 15.27 3.83
CA GLU A 212 -4.62 16.34 4.00
C GLU A 212 -5.11 17.68 3.42
N ASP A 213 -5.94 17.65 2.37
CA ASP A 213 -6.54 18.85 1.78
C ASP A 213 -7.72 19.41 2.59
N TRP A 214 -8.17 18.71 3.63
CA TRP A 214 -9.37 19.11 4.38
C TRP A 214 -9.04 20.27 5.33
N ASP A 215 -9.68 21.40 5.09
CA ASP A 215 -9.47 22.63 5.85
C ASP A 215 -10.83 23.33 6.10
N PRO A 216 -11.01 24.06 7.22
CA PRO A 216 -12.25 24.82 7.47
C PRO A 216 -12.68 25.73 6.31
N THR A 217 -11.75 26.36 5.61
CA THR A 217 -12.02 27.25 4.49
C THR A 217 -11.84 26.58 3.14
N GLY A 218 -11.12 25.45 3.08
CA GLY A 218 -10.81 24.67 1.89
C GLY A 218 -11.75 23.50 1.65
N ASP A 219 -11.18 22.43 1.12
CA ASP A 219 -11.88 21.24 0.68
C ASP A 219 -12.31 20.37 1.87
N GLY A 220 -13.03 19.30 1.56
CA GLY A 220 -13.45 18.29 2.54
C GLY A 220 -14.90 18.39 2.97
N PHE A 221 -15.25 17.56 3.95
CA PHE A 221 -16.61 17.42 4.43
C PHE A 221 -17.06 18.59 5.27
N LYS A 222 -18.32 19.01 5.08
CA LYS A 222 -18.99 20.07 5.82
C LYS A 222 -20.38 19.56 6.24
N LEU A 223 -20.89 20.05 7.36
CA LEU A 223 -22.27 19.85 7.77
C LEU A 223 -22.99 21.19 7.77
N GLU A 224 -24.13 21.27 7.09
CA GLU A 224 -24.99 22.45 7.10
C GLU A 224 -26.48 22.08 7.13
N GLY A 225 -27.18 22.48 8.19
CA GLY A 225 -28.62 22.29 8.33
C GLY A 225 -29.42 23.57 8.09
N SER A 226 -30.66 23.43 7.58
CA SER A 226 -31.59 24.56 7.44
C SER A 226 -32.23 24.94 8.79
N ARG A 227 -32.69 26.20 8.94
CA ARG A 227 -33.41 26.68 10.14
C ARG A 227 -34.61 25.81 10.51
N ARG A 228 -35.36 25.31 9.51
CA ARG A 228 -36.52 24.44 9.70
C ARG A 228 -36.15 23.07 10.26
N THR A 229 -34.92 22.63 10.00
CA THR A 229 -34.39 21.37 10.51
C THR A 229 -33.92 21.54 11.96
N ILE A 230 -33.34 22.68 12.35
CA ILE A 230 -32.68 22.87 13.66
C ILE A 230 -33.67 22.95 14.85
N SER A 231 -34.89 23.45 14.66
CA SER A 231 -35.86 23.65 15.75
C SER A 231 -36.48 22.35 16.27
N ASP A 232 -36.60 21.32 15.42
CA ASP A 232 -37.29 20.07 15.74
C ASP A 232 -36.30 18.88 15.93
N ALA A 233 -35.00 19.14 15.82
CA ALA A 233 -33.96 18.12 15.61
C ALA A 233 -32.80 18.25 16.62
N LEU A 234 -33.10 18.49 17.89
CA LEU A 234 -32.10 18.42 18.95
C LEU A 234 -31.76 16.95 19.24
N GLY A 235 -30.47 16.65 19.33
CA GLY A 235 -29.99 15.32 19.72
C GLY A 235 -28.66 14.99 19.07
N LYS A 236 -28.31 13.71 19.17
CA LYS A 236 -27.14 13.13 18.52
C LYS A 236 -27.58 12.46 17.23
N TYR A 237 -26.74 12.60 16.21
CA TYR A 237 -27.01 12.10 14.87
C TYR A 237 -25.86 11.23 14.42
N ASP A 238 -26.20 10.11 13.79
CA ASP A 238 -25.25 9.24 13.11
C ASP A 238 -25.75 8.91 11.71
N GLY A 239 -24.81 8.67 10.80
CA GLY A 239 -25.09 8.30 9.42
C GLY A 239 -23.87 7.60 8.84
N GLU A 240 -24.00 7.14 7.60
CA GLU A 240 -22.98 6.34 6.94
C GLU A 240 -22.66 6.92 5.57
N ILE A 241 -21.37 7.16 5.32
CA ILE A 241 -20.85 7.58 4.03
C ILE A 241 -20.22 6.36 3.37
N LEU A 242 -20.68 6.02 2.17
CA LEU A 242 -20.05 5.02 1.32
C LEU A 242 -19.19 5.71 0.27
N PHE A 243 -17.89 5.39 0.28
CA PHE A 243 -16.93 5.81 -0.71
C PHE A 243 -16.79 4.74 -1.81
N GLU A 244 -16.79 5.16 -3.07
CA GLU A 244 -16.50 4.28 -4.19
C GLU A 244 -15.38 4.88 -5.03
N LEU A 245 -14.40 4.06 -5.36
CA LEU A 245 -13.20 4.46 -6.08
C LEU A 245 -13.22 3.82 -7.47
N GLY A 246 -13.10 4.65 -8.50
CA GLY A 246 -13.17 4.19 -9.88
C GLY A 246 -12.14 4.87 -10.78
N ALA A 247 -11.84 4.21 -11.90
CA ALA A 247 -11.14 4.85 -12.99
C ALA A 247 -11.92 6.09 -13.42
N THR A 248 -11.19 7.16 -13.70
CA THR A 248 -11.78 8.33 -14.31
C THR A 248 -12.36 7.98 -15.69
N PRO A 249 -13.65 8.28 -15.97
CA PRO A 249 -14.22 8.16 -17.31
C PRO A 249 -13.60 9.15 -18.30
#